data_AF-A0A1H8Q138-F1
#
_entry.id   AF-A0A1H8Q138-F1
#
_cell.length_a   1.000
_cell.length_b   1.000
_cell.length_c   1.000
_cell.angle_alpha   90.00
_cell.angle_beta   90.00
_cell.angle_gamma   90.00
#
_symmetry.space_group_name_H-M   'P 1'
#
loop_
_entity.id
_entity.type
_entity.pdbx_description
1 polymer ?
#
loop_
_entity_poly.entity_id
_entity_poly.type
_entity_poly.pdbx_seq_one_letter_code
_entity_poly.pdbx_strand_id
1 'polypeptide(L)' 'MNDKMENKAEELKGRAKEAVGDATDNEQWQAEGKAEQGKSHLKQAADKVKDAVKGVKD' A
#
# COMPACT_ATOMS: atom_id res chain seq x y z
N MET A 1 17.70 1.42 -8.03
CA MET A 1 17.31 -0.01 -7.94
C MET A 1 16.72 -0.39 -6.57
N ASN A 2 16.81 0.50 -5.55
CA ASN A 2 16.31 0.23 -4.19
C ASN A 2 14.78 0.33 -4.07
N ASP A 3 14.16 1.36 -4.67
CA ASP A 3 12.72 1.65 -4.52
C ASP A 3 11.77 0.54 -4.97
N LYS A 4 12.13 -0.21 -6.02
CA LYS A 4 11.30 -1.31 -6.52
C LYS A 4 11.36 -2.54 -5.62
N MET A 5 12.49 -2.78 -4.95
CA MET A 5 12.58 -3.87 -3.97
C MET A 5 11.84 -3.51 -2.69
N GLU A 6 11.95 -2.26 -2.24
CA GLU A 6 11.30 -1.79 -1.01
C GLU A 6 9.77 -1.84 -1.13
N ASN A 7 9.20 -1.33 -2.24
CA ASN A 7 7.76 -1.43 -2.49
C ASN A 7 7.28 -2.89 -2.54
N LYS A 8 8.07 -3.77 -3.17
CA LYS A 8 7.72 -5.19 -3.29
C LYS A 8 7.82 -5.91 -1.94
N ALA A 9 8.76 -5.50 -1.10
CA ALA A 9 8.93 -6.01 0.26
C ALA A 9 7.77 -5.57 1.17
N GLU A 10 7.33 -4.31 1.09
CA GLU A 10 6.15 -3.83 1.81
C GLU A 10 4.88 -4.55 1.37
N GLU A 11 4.69 -4.77 0.07
CA GLU A 11 3.56 -5.55 -0.45
C GLU A 11 3.58 -6.99 0.08
N LEU A 12 4.75 -7.64 0.10
CA LEU A 12 4.94 -8.98 0.66
C LEU A 12 4.65 -9.02 2.16
N LYS A 13 5.09 -8.00 2.90
CA LYS A 13 4.85 -7.85 4.34
C LYS A 13 3.37 -7.66 4.65
N GLY A 14 2.66 -6.86 3.85
CA GLY A 14 1.22 -6.67 3.97
C GLY A 14 0.44 -7.95 3.71
N ARG A 15 0.78 -8.70 2.66
CA ARG A 15 0.18 -10.02 2.39
C ARG A 15 0.50 -11.04 3.48
N ALA A 16 1.71 -11.00 4.04
CA ALA A 16 2.08 -11.86 5.16
C ALA A 16 1.28 -11.53 6.43
N LYS A 17 1.09 -10.23 6.76
CA LYS A 17 0.20 -9.81 7.86
C LYS A 17 -1.23 -10.28 7.64
N GLU A 18 -1.75 -10.17 6.42
CA GLU A 18 -3.10 -10.63 6.07
C GLU A 18 -3.24 -12.14 6.26
N ALA A 19 -2.30 -12.94 5.72
CA ALA A 19 -2.31 -14.39 5.85
C ALA A 19 -2.13 -14.87 7.29
N VAL A 20 -1.26 -14.21 8.07
CA VAL A 20 -1.08 -14.52 9.50
C VAL A 20 -2.32 -14.13 10.30
N GLY A 21 -2.93 -12.99 10.01
CA GLY A 21 -4.17 -12.55 10.64
C GLY A 21 -5.32 -13.52 10.37
N ASP A 22 -5.44 -13.99 9.13
CA ASP A 22 -6.43 -15.00 8.72
C ASP A 22 -6.20 -16.34 9.44
N ALA A 23 -4.94 -16.79 9.50
CA ALA A 23 -4.59 -18.07 10.12
C ALA A 23 -4.66 -18.06 11.66
N THR A 24 -4.61 -16.89 12.29
CA THR A 24 -4.63 -16.73 13.76
C THR A 24 -5.95 -16.15 14.28
N ASP A 25 -6.97 -15.99 13.43
CA ASP A 25 -8.24 -15.32 13.77
C ASP A 25 -8.01 -13.91 14.37
N ASN A 26 -6.95 -13.24 13.93
CA ASN A 26 -6.56 -11.94 14.44
C ASN A 26 -7.04 -10.84 13.49
N GLU A 27 -8.30 -10.44 13.66
CA GLU A 27 -8.97 -9.39 12.87
C GLU A 27 -8.16 -8.09 12.79
N GLN A 28 -7.37 -7.76 13.83
CA GLN A 28 -6.54 -6.56 13.82
C GLN A 28 -5.46 -6.60 12.74
N TRP A 29 -4.80 -7.75 12.55
CA TRP A 29 -3.72 -7.90 11.58
C TRP A 29 -4.24 -7.90 10.15
N GLN A 30 -5.42 -8.50 9.94
CA GLN A 30 -6.13 -8.47 8.67
C GLN A 30 -6.59 -7.04 8.32
N ALA A 31 -7.11 -6.30 9.30
CA ALA A 31 -7.55 -4.92 9.15
C ALA A 31 -6.38 -3.96 8.86
N GLU A 32 -5.24 -4.11 9.56
CA GLU A 32 -4.03 -3.34 9.30
C GLU A 32 -3.51 -3.57 7.87
N GLY A 33 -3.44 -4.83 7.42
CA GLY A 33 -2.99 -5.17 6.06
C GLY A 33 -3.85 -4.52 4.97
N LYS A 34 -5.18 -4.61 5.09
CA LYS A 34 -6.12 -3.97 4.16
C LYS A 34 -6.07 -2.44 4.23
N ALA A 35 -5.92 -1.88 5.43
CA ALA A 35 -5.83 -0.43 5.60
C ALA A 35 -4.53 0.15 5.00
N GLU A 36 -3.39 -0.54 5.17
CA GLU A 36 -2.11 -0.17 4.54
C GLU A 36 -2.21 -0.22 3.01
N GLN A 37 -2.79 -1.29 2.45
CA GLN A 37 -3.01 -1.40 1.00
C GLN A 37 -3.90 -0.27 0.47
N GLY A 38 -5.04 -0.01 1.12
CA GLY A 38 -5.95 1.06 0.73
C GLY A 38 -5.32 2.45 0.79
N LYS A 39 -4.56 2.75 1.86
CA LYS A 39 -3.80 4.01 1.97
C LYS A 39 -2.76 4.16 0.87
N SER A 40 -2.05 3.10 0.53
CA SER A 40 -1.01 3.15 -0.50
C SER A 40 -1.61 3.42 -1.90
N HIS A 41 -2.71 2.72 -2.24
CA HIS A 41 -3.46 3.00 -3.48
C HIS A 41 -4.01 4.42 -3.53
N LEU A 42 -4.56 4.92 -2.43
CA LEU A 42 -5.07 6.29 -2.35
C LEU A 42 -3.95 7.31 -2.51
N LYS A 43 -2.79 7.09 -1.87
CA LYS A 43 -1.60 7.93 -2.05
C LYS A 43 -1.15 7.97 -3.49
N GLN A 44 -0.98 6.81 -4.14
CA GLN A 44 -0.57 6.75 -5.54
C GLN A 44 -1.55 7.44 -6.48
N ALA A 45 -2.86 7.28 -6.25
CA ALA A 45 -3.89 7.96 -7.03
C ALA A 45 -3.83 9.48 -6.82
N ALA A 46 -3.69 9.94 -5.57
CA ALA A 46 -3.57 11.36 -5.24
C ALA A 46 -2.28 11.98 -5.81
N ASP A 47 -1.17 11.25 -5.78
CA ASP A 47 0.09 11.69 -6.38
C ASP A 47 -0.03 11.83 -7.90
N LYS A 48 -0.62 10.85 -8.60
CA LYS A 48 -0.88 10.95 -10.04
C LYS A 48 -1.77 12.14 -10.40
N VAL A 49 -2.82 12.40 -9.61
CA VAL A 49 -3.70 13.56 -9.84
C VAL A 49 -2.94 14.86 -9.61
N LYS A 50 -2.15 14.96 -8.54
CA LYS A 50 -1.31 16.14 -8.29
C LYS A 50 -0.30 16.36 -9.41
N ASP A 51 0.37 15.31 -9.86
CA ASP A 51 1.38 15.38 -10.91
C ASP A 51 0.78 15.82 -12.25
N ALA A 52 -0.38 15.27 -12.63
CA ALA A 52 -1.11 15.68 -13.82
C ALA A 52 -1.56 17.15 -13.76
N VAL A 53 -2.07 17.60 -12.61
CA VAL A 53 -2.44 19.01 -12.40
C VAL A 53 -1.22 19.93 -12.48
N LYS A 54 -0.07 19.48 -11.97
CA LYS A 54 1.17 20.25 -11.99
C LYS A 54 1.73 20.36 -13.42
N GLY A 55 1.69 19.27 -14.19
CA GLY A 55 2.13 19.25 -15.59
C GLY A 55 1.21 20.00 -16.57
N VAL A 56 -0.06 20.21 -16.24
CA VAL A 56 -0.99 21.05 -17.02
C VAL A 56 -0.82 22.54 -16.72
N LYS A 57 -0.18 22.89 -15.60
CA LYS A 57 0.02 24.28 -15.16
C LYS A 57 1.41 24.83 -15.53
N ASP A 58 2.24 24.03 -16.19
CA ASP A 58 3.56 24.43 -16.74
C ASP A 58 3.42 24.91 -18.19
#